data_AF-A0A0Q6WAH5-F1
#
_entry.id   AF-A0A0Q6WAH5-F1
#
_cell.length_a   1.000
_cell.length_b   1.000
_cell.length_c   1.000
_cell.angle_alpha   90.00
_cell.angle_beta   90.00
_cell.angle_gamma   90.00
#
_symmetry.space_group_name_H-M   'P 1'
#
loop_
_entity.id
_entity.type
_entity.pdbx_description
1 polymer ?
#
loop_
_entity_poly.entity_id
_entity_poly.type
_entity_poly.pdbx_seq_one_letter_code
_entity_poly.pdbx_strand_id
1 'polypeptide(L)'
;MATSLTFEFGFAAADPYEPGEGGQPMRILVMGDFSGRAQSTMGTPRRVDLDNFEQLLAQFAPSVQVALDGAPYSFSFSELEDFHPDRLYQKSDAFEALRGQRQRLRNPATFAAAAAALQSGAGGYAAHEGGGAGANGAAAEHAGDFASLLGGQVRRAGHGAPASPAGVPSIDQLVRQIVGAMPPGPDPRQAEYVAAVDAVIGQRMRAVLHAPQFQALEAIWRGLRQLVTGLELSQCLQLYVLDAGKDALQADIDAAAGSLEACALHRLLVEQPRTGADAAPWSVLCGAYSFGPGAADIGLLAALGELAARAHAPFIANAGDALAGAASLAATPDASGWQGLDGDAAARWQALRTSPQAGWLGLALPRVLLRLPYGKATDSIEQFDFEEADAGHAHQDYLWGHACLAIALLLGRAFEAGAWDMSPGDVLELDDLPAHIVRRDGEAHMQACAEAFLTERTATALLEHGLMPLLSFKNRNAARLLRSQSVSFPAQDLSGPWNS
;
A
#
# COMPACT_ATOMS: atom_id res chain seq x y z
N MET A 1 50.80 34.66 18.35
CA MET A 1 49.95 33.88 19.25
C MET A 1 48.60 33.74 18.59
N ALA A 2 48.27 32.54 18.11
CA ALA A 2 46.98 32.24 17.50
C ALA A 2 46.05 31.69 18.59
N THR A 3 44.96 32.39 18.86
CA THR A 3 43.89 31.95 19.77
C THR A 3 42.83 31.25 18.94
N SER A 4 42.77 29.92 19.07
CA SER A 4 41.69 29.08 18.54
C SER A 4 40.45 29.29 19.42
N LEU A 5 39.35 29.75 18.83
CA LEU A 5 38.02 29.71 19.45
C LEU A 5 37.36 28.39 19.05
N THR A 6 37.35 27.44 19.98
CA THR A 6 36.62 26.18 19.86
C THR A 6 35.14 26.47 20.14
N PHE A 7 34.28 26.27 19.15
CA PHE A 7 32.83 26.27 19.34
C PHE A 7 32.39 24.81 19.59
N GLU A 8 32.00 24.50 20.83
CA GLU A 8 31.33 23.25 21.16
C GLU A 8 29.84 23.37 20.79
N PHE A 9 29.40 22.53 19.85
CA PHE A 9 27.98 22.29 19.62
C PHE A 9 27.48 21.31 20.68
N GLY A 10 26.83 21.84 21.72
CA GLY A 10 26.04 21.04 22.65
C GLY A 10 24.71 20.68 22.02
N PHE A 11 24.57 19.45 21.52
CA PHE A 11 23.25 18.84 21.37
C PHE A 11 22.75 18.49 22.77
N ALA A 12 21.94 19.36 23.37
CA ALA A 12 21.15 18.97 24.52
C ALA A 12 20.06 18.03 23.99
N ALA A 13 20.26 16.72 24.18
CA ALA A 13 19.13 15.80 24.20
C ALA A 13 18.23 16.26 25.36
N ALA A 14 16.97 16.59 25.05
CA ALA A 14 15.99 16.82 26.11
C ALA A 14 15.89 15.52 26.94
N ASP A 15 15.95 15.65 28.26
CA ASP A 15 15.68 14.51 29.14
C ASP A 15 14.26 13.99 28.82
N PRO A 16 14.06 12.67 28.72
CA PRO A 16 12.72 12.11 28.50
C PRO A 16 11.80 12.56 29.63
N TYR A 17 10.67 13.17 29.26
CA TYR A 17 9.63 13.57 30.18
C TYR A 17 9.04 12.30 30.82
N GLU A 18 9.22 12.11 32.13
CA GLU A 18 8.46 11.12 32.90
C GLU A 18 7.11 11.74 33.28
N PRO A 19 5.98 11.28 32.71
CA PRO A 19 4.67 11.80 33.08
C PRO A 19 4.42 11.47 34.55
N GLY A 20 4.16 12.49 35.35
CA GLY A 20 3.80 12.29 36.75
C GLY A 20 2.60 11.35 36.88
N GLU A 21 2.64 10.47 37.88
CA GLU A 21 1.53 9.60 38.29
C GLU A 21 0.27 10.43 38.54
N GLY A 22 -0.57 10.67 37.51
CA GLY A 22 -1.79 11.47 37.63
C GLY A 22 -2.32 12.14 36.36
N GLY A 23 -1.55 12.18 35.26
CA GLY A 23 -2.02 12.70 33.97
C GLY A 23 -2.96 11.76 33.22
N GLN A 24 -3.96 12.30 32.50
CA GLN A 24 -4.79 11.50 31.58
C GLN A 24 -3.90 10.93 30.44
N PRO A 25 -4.02 9.66 30.05
CA PRO A 25 -3.23 9.14 28.93
C PRO A 25 -3.70 9.70 27.59
N MET A 26 -2.77 9.87 26.65
CA MET A 26 -3.10 10.04 25.24
C MET A 26 -3.52 8.70 24.64
N ARG A 27 -4.79 8.58 24.26
CA ARG A 27 -5.33 7.38 23.58
C ARG A 27 -5.59 7.68 22.10
N ILE A 28 -4.82 7.05 21.22
CA ILE A 28 -5.02 7.11 19.77
C ILE A 28 -5.82 5.87 19.35
N LEU A 29 -6.97 6.07 18.68
CA LEU A 29 -7.77 5.01 18.10
C LEU A 29 -7.64 5.02 16.57
N VAL A 30 -7.17 3.92 15.98
CA VAL A 30 -7.14 3.71 14.53
C VAL A 30 -8.31 2.81 14.12
N MET A 31 -9.19 3.34 13.27
CA MET A 31 -10.32 2.62 12.70
C MET A 31 -10.05 2.32 11.22
N GLY A 32 -10.29 1.09 10.80
CA GLY A 32 -10.18 0.69 9.40
C GLY A 32 -10.50 -0.79 9.19
N ASP A 33 -10.46 -1.24 7.94
CA ASP A 33 -10.68 -2.64 7.59
C ASP A 33 -9.40 -3.45 7.79
N PHE A 34 -9.19 -3.92 9.03
CA PHE A 34 -8.03 -4.72 9.39
C PHE A 34 -8.21 -6.19 9.05
N SER A 35 -9.44 -6.65 8.83
CA SER A 35 -9.73 -8.04 8.44
C SER A 35 -9.66 -8.29 6.94
N GLY A 36 -9.82 -7.26 6.10
CA GLY A 36 -9.97 -7.39 4.65
C GLY A 36 -11.27 -8.07 4.23
N ARG A 37 -12.21 -8.23 5.17
CA ARG A 37 -13.52 -8.85 4.95
C ARG A 37 -14.54 -7.73 4.89
N ALA A 38 -15.45 -7.78 3.91
CA ALA A 38 -16.62 -6.92 3.85
C ALA A 38 -17.58 -7.27 5.02
N GLN A 39 -17.21 -6.89 6.24
CA GLN A 39 -18.00 -7.09 7.44
C GLN A 39 -19.05 -5.99 7.52
N SER A 40 -20.29 -6.38 7.84
CA SER A 40 -21.37 -5.44 8.12
C SER A 40 -21.38 -4.95 9.57
N THR A 41 -20.49 -5.47 10.43
CA THR A 41 -20.46 -5.19 11.86
C THR A 41 -19.08 -4.70 12.28
N MET A 42 -19.05 -3.72 13.18
CA MET A 42 -17.81 -3.24 13.80
C MET A 42 -17.35 -4.18 14.90
N GLY A 43 -16.03 -4.30 15.04
CA GLY A 43 -15.39 -5.01 16.14
C GLY A 43 -15.42 -4.22 17.46
N THR A 44 -14.55 -4.62 18.39
CA THR A 44 -14.29 -3.89 19.63
C THR A 44 -12.89 -3.28 19.58
N PRO A 45 -12.67 -2.09 20.15
CA PRO A 45 -11.33 -1.54 20.27
C PRO A 45 -10.37 -2.48 21.01
N ARG A 46 -9.18 -2.69 20.46
CA ARG A 46 -8.12 -3.53 21.05
C ARG A 46 -6.83 -2.73 21.15
N ARG A 47 -6.19 -2.75 22.31
CA ARG A 47 -4.87 -2.13 22.51
C ARG A 47 -3.84 -2.86 21.66
N VAL A 48 -2.89 -2.11 21.10
CA VAL A 48 -1.76 -2.65 20.35
C VAL A 48 -0.45 -1.97 20.74
N ASP A 49 0.61 -2.76 20.81
CA ASP A 49 1.99 -2.34 21.02
C ASP A 49 2.95 -3.32 20.31
N LEU A 50 4.26 -3.14 20.52
CA LEU A 50 5.28 -3.95 19.84
C LEU A 50 5.21 -5.42 20.24
N ASP A 51 4.81 -5.71 21.48
CA ASP A 51 4.81 -7.05 22.05
C ASP A 51 3.62 -7.90 21.58
N ASN A 52 2.47 -7.27 21.37
CA ASN A 52 1.24 -7.96 21.00
C ASN A 52 0.84 -7.81 19.51
N PHE A 53 1.60 -7.05 18.71
CA PHE A 53 1.27 -6.75 17.31
C PHE A 53 0.95 -8.00 16.47
N GLU A 54 1.85 -9.00 16.46
CA GLU A 54 1.65 -10.22 15.66
C GLU A 54 0.50 -11.07 16.20
N GLN A 55 0.34 -11.11 17.52
CA GLN A 55 -0.79 -11.81 18.15
C GLN A 55 -2.13 -11.18 17.72
N LEU A 56 -2.18 -9.86 17.66
CA LEU A 56 -3.35 -9.11 17.22
C LEU A 56 -3.65 -9.40 15.75
N LEU A 57 -2.65 -9.33 14.87
CA LEU A 57 -2.79 -9.65 13.45
C LEU A 57 -3.36 -11.07 13.27
N ALA A 58 -2.77 -12.06 13.94
CA ALA A 58 -3.27 -13.43 13.92
C ALA A 58 -4.72 -13.57 14.41
N GLN A 59 -5.15 -12.80 15.42
CA GLN A 59 -6.52 -12.83 15.93
C GLN A 59 -7.54 -12.22 14.97
N PHE A 60 -7.17 -11.17 14.23
CA PHE A 60 -8.03 -10.62 13.18
C PHE A 60 -8.16 -11.60 12.00
N ALA A 61 -7.17 -12.49 11.84
CA ALA A 61 -7.10 -13.47 10.76
C ALA A 61 -7.42 -12.85 9.38
N PRO A 62 -6.72 -11.76 9.01
CA PRO A 62 -7.00 -11.03 7.79
C PRO A 62 -6.90 -11.90 6.54
N SER A 63 -7.77 -11.64 5.57
CA SER A 63 -7.83 -12.42 4.34
C SER A 63 -8.37 -11.62 3.17
N VAL A 64 -7.83 -11.85 1.98
CA VAL A 64 -8.29 -11.22 0.73
C VAL A 64 -8.44 -12.23 -0.39
N GLN A 65 -9.34 -11.97 -1.33
CA GLN A 65 -9.43 -12.73 -2.58
C GLN A 65 -8.84 -11.93 -3.72
N VAL A 66 -7.94 -12.53 -4.49
CA VAL A 66 -7.35 -11.93 -5.70
C VAL A 66 -7.64 -12.83 -6.89
N ALA A 67 -8.17 -12.24 -7.97
CA ALA A 67 -8.38 -12.95 -9.22
C ALA A 67 -7.08 -13.00 -10.02
N LEU A 68 -6.59 -14.20 -10.30
CA LEU A 68 -5.39 -14.45 -11.11
C LEU A 68 -5.79 -15.39 -12.25
N ASP A 69 -5.48 -15.01 -13.49
CA ASP A 69 -5.80 -15.81 -14.69
C ASP A 69 -7.28 -16.22 -14.79
N GLY A 70 -8.18 -15.35 -14.31
CA GLY A 70 -9.63 -15.59 -14.29
C GLY A 70 -10.14 -16.48 -13.16
N ALA A 71 -9.27 -16.95 -12.25
CA ALA A 71 -9.64 -17.74 -11.08
C ALA A 71 -9.40 -16.97 -9.77
N PRO A 72 -10.31 -17.05 -8.78
CA PRO A 72 -10.10 -16.42 -7.47
C PRO A 72 -9.16 -17.28 -6.59
N TYR A 73 -8.18 -16.63 -5.98
CA TYR A 73 -7.30 -17.22 -4.97
C TYR A 73 -7.44 -16.47 -3.65
N SER A 74 -7.50 -17.21 -2.55
CA SER A 74 -7.59 -16.64 -1.21
C SER A 74 -6.20 -16.55 -0.59
N PHE A 75 -5.88 -15.40 -0.01
CA PHE A 75 -4.67 -15.16 0.77
C PHE A 75 -5.08 -14.83 2.19
N SER A 76 -4.45 -15.48 3.16
CA SER A 76 -4.69 -15.27 4.59
C SER A 76 -3.39 -14.95 5.29
N PHE A 77 -3.42 -14.04 6.25
CA PHE A 77 -2.23 -13.56 6.94
C PHE A 77 -2.38 -13.73 8.45
N SER A 78 -1.28 -14.10 9.08
CA SER A 78 -1.17 -14.33 10.52
C SER A 78 -0.02 -13.55 11.15
N GLU A 79 0.96 -13.18 10.34
CA GLU A 79 2.08 -12.29 10.68
C GLU A 79 2.34 -11.29 9.55
N LEU A 80 3.04 -10.19 9.84
CA LEU A 80 3.35 -9.17 8.82
C LEU A 80 4.19 -9.72 7.66
N GLU A 81 5.05 -10.70 7.96
CA GLU A 81 5.91 -11.37 6.97
C GLU A 81 5.10 -12.17 5.93
N ASP A 82 3.84 -12.55 6.22
CA ASP A 82 3.00 -13.26 5.26
C ASP A 82 2.67 -12.43 4.01
N PHE A 83 2.81 -11.09 4.07
CA PHE A 83 2.69 -10.21 2.90
C PHE A 83 3.93 -10.25 2.00
N HIS A 84 5.07 -10.79 2.46
CA HIS A 84 6.31 -10.83 1.70
C HIS A 84 6.21 -11.80 0.50
N PRO A 85 6.77 -11.47 -0.68
CA PRO A 85 6.68 -12.31 -1.88
C PRO A 85 7.17 -13.74 -1.68
N ASP A 86 8.21 -13.93 -0.88
CA ASP A 86 8.72 -15.28 -0.59
C ASP A 86 7.68 -16.12 0.18
N ARG A 87 6.97 -15.53 1.14
CA ARG A 87 5.91 -16.23 1.88
C ARG A 87 4.71 -16.51 0.99
N LEU A 88 4.28 -15.52 0.20
CA LEU A 88 3.19 -15.69 -0.77
C LEU A 88 3.50 -16.81 -1.77
N TYR A 89 4.72 -16.80 -2.32
CA TYR A 89 5.18 -17.82 -3.26
C TYR A 89 5.26 -19.19 -2.62
N GLN A 90 5.64 -19.31 -1.35
CA GLN A 90 5.74 -20.61 -0.66
C GLN A 90 4.37 -21.17 -0.25
N LYS A 91 3.52 -20.35 0.38
CA LYS A 91 2.32 -20.80 1.09
C LYS A 91 1.06 -20.82 0.22
N SER A 92 0.98 -19.99 -0.84
CA SER A 92 -0.24 -19.87 -1.63
C SER A 92 -0.38 -20.97 -2.68
N ASP A 93 -1.59 -21.49 -2.83
CA ASP A 93 -2.00 -22.40 -3.90
C ASP A 93 -1.90 -21.73 -5.28
N ALA A 94 -1.95 -20.38 -5.32
CA ALA A 94 -1.74 -19.59 -6.53
C ALA A 94 -0.39 -19.85 -7.20
N PHE A 95 0.61 -20.38 -6.50
CA PHE A 95 1.92 -20.67 -7.09
C PHE A 95 2.24 -22.16 -7.14
N GLU A 96 1.39 -23.05 -6.64
CA GLU A 96 1.71 -24.48 -6.48
C GLU A 96 2.09 -25.16 -7.79
N ALA A 97 1.27 -24.97 -8.83
CA ALA A 97 1.53 -25.54 -10.15
C ALA A 97 2.86 -25.02 -10.76
N LEU A 98 3.12 -23.71 -10.62
CA LEU A 98 4.34 -23.06 -11.11
C LEU A 98 5.57 -23.53 -10.34
N ARG A 99 5.48 -23.68 -9.00
CA ARG A 99 6.53 -24.26 -8.15
C ARG A 99 6.91 -25.66 -8.62
N GLY A 100 5.92 -26.54 -8.79
CA GLY A 100 6.14 -27.92 -9.23
C GLY A 100 6.71 -28.00 -10.65
N GLN A 101 6.31 -27.10 -11.53
CA GLN A 101 6.88 -27.01 -12.88
C GLN A 101 8.34 -26.53 -12.88
N ARG A 102 8.63 -25.46 -12.13
CA ARG A 102 9.99 -24.95 -11.94
C ARG A 102 10.92 -26.02 -11.39
N GLN A 103 10.48 -26.78 -10.39
CA GLN A 103 11.27 -27.87 -9.79
C GLN A 103 11.58 -28.98 -10.81
N ARG A 104 10.59 -29.38 -11.64
CA ARG A 104 10.80 -30.39 -12.70
C ARG A 104 11.74 -29.91 -13.79
N LEU A 105 11.73 -28.63 -14.14
CA LEU A 105 12.65 -28.05 -15.12
C LEU A 105 14.08 -27.93 -14.57
N ARG A 106 14.25 -27.68 -13.27
CA ARG A 106 15.56 -27.61 -12.63
C ARG A 106 16.22 -28.99 -12.46
N ASN A 107 15.44 -30.06 -12.42
CA ASN A 107 15.97 -31.42 -12.29
C ASN A 107 16.32 -32.00 -13.67
N PRO A 108 17.62 -32.31 -13.94
CA PRO A 108 18.07 -32.84 -15.23
C PRO A 108 17.32 -34.11 -15.67
N ALA A 109 16.90 -34.96 -14.72
CA ALA A 109 16.20 -36.21 -15.02
C ALA A 109 14.77 -35.99 -15.53
N THR A 110 14.11 -34.91 -15.12
CA THR A 110 12.72 -34.59 -15.50
C THR A 110 12.61 -33.50 -16.55
N PHE A 111 13.72 -32.83 -16.88
CA PHE A 111 13.77 -31.68 -17.76
C PHE A 111 13.14 -31.97 -19.13
N ALA A 112 13.55 -33.04 -19.82
CA ALA A 112 13.06 -33.34 -21.18
C ALA A 112 11.53 -33.51 -21.24
N ALA A 113 10.95 -34.20 -20.26
CA ALA A 113 9.50 -34.40 -20.18
C ALA A 113 8.76 -33.10 -19.84
N ALA A 114 9.31 -32.28 -18.93
CA ALA A 114 8.73 -31.00 -18.55
C ALA A 114 8.79 -29.95 -19.68
N ALA A 115 9.91 -29.90 -20.42
CA ALA A 115 10.07 -29.03 -21.59
C ALA A 115 9.10 -29.43 -22.72
N ALA A 116 8.93 -30.74 -22.96
CA ALA A 116 7.96 -31.24 -23.94
C ALA A 116 6.51 -30.88 -23.56
N ALA A 117 6.15 -30.97 -22.28
CA ALA A 117 4.82 -30.59 -21.78
C ALA A 117 4.53 -29.08 -21.94
N LEU A 118 5.55 -28.23 -21.79
CA LEU A 118 5.44 -26.79 -22.07
C LEU A 118 5.20 -26.50 -23.53
N GLN A 119 5.92 -27.20 -24.42
CA GLN A 119 5.76 -27.04 -25.87
C GLN A 119 4.41 -27.56 -26.36
N SER A 120 3.90 -28.66 -25.80
CA SER A 120 2.58 -29.19 -26.16
C SER A 120 1.43 -28.38 -25.57
N GLY A 121 1.60 -27.83 -24.36
CA GLY A 121 0.66 -26.90 -23.74
C GLY A 121 0.55 -25.56 -24.47
N ALA A 122 1.64 -25.08 -25.09
CA ALA A 122 1.63 -23.91 -25.96
C ALA A 122 0.84 -24.12 -27.27
N GLY A 123 0.54 -25.37 -27.63
CA GLY A 123 -0.37 -25.73 -28.73
C GLY A 123 -1.81 -26.05 -28.28
N GLY A 124 -2.12 -25.95 -26.98
CA GLY A 124 -3.32 -26.53 -26.37
C GLY A 124 -4.48 -25.57 -26.07
N TYR A 125 -4.41 -24.30 -26.47
CA TYR A 125 -5.54 -23.36 -26.37
C TYR A 125 -6.37 -23.26 -27.67
N ALA A 126 -6.17 -24.17 -28.62
CA ALA A 126 -7.03 -24.30 -29.80
C ALA A 126 -7.70 -25.68 -29.80
N ALA A 127 -8.95 -25.70 -29.33
CA ALA A 127 -10.06 -26.61 -29.69
C ALA A 127 -10.92 -26.98 -28.46
N HIS A 128 -11.67 -26.01 -27.95
CA HIS A 128 -13.01 -26.34 -27.45
C HIS A 128 -13.94 -26.36 -28.67
N GLU A 129 -14.15 -27.55 -29.25
CA GLU A 129 -15.31 -27.77 -30.11
C GLU A 129 -16.55 -27.80 -29.21
N GLY A 130 -17.24 -26.67 -29.14
CA GLY A 130 -18.61 -26.54 -28.69
C GLY A 130 -19.32 -25.63 -29.68
N GLY A 131 -20.14 -26.23 -30.55
CA GLY A 131 -20.78 -25.53 -31.67
C GLY A 131 -21.77 -24.44 -31.25
N GLY A 132 -21.75 -23.35 -32.01
CA GLY A 132 -22.98 -22.68 -32.45
C GLY A 132 -23.39 -21.37 -31.77
N ALA A 133 -23.01 -20.27 -32.44
CA ALA A 133 -23.84 -19.12 -32.81
C ALA A 133 -23.79 -17.82 -31.96
N GLY A 134 -23.24 -16.76 -32.59
CA GLY A 134 -23.87 -15.43 -32.55
C GLY A 134 -23.10 -14.24 -31.96
N ALA A 135 -22.22 -13.64 -32.78
CA ALA A 135 -21.95 -12.19 -32.95
C ALA A 135 -21.30 -11.31 -31.85
N ASN A 136 -20.10 -10.83 -32.23
CA ASN A 136 -19.48 -9.50 -32.08
C ASN A 136 -18.92 -8.98 -30.74
N GLY A 137 -17.58 -8.77 -30.73
CA GLY A 137 -16.99 -7.47 -30.35
C GLY A 137 -15.79 -7.47 -29.39
N ALA A 138 -14.58 -7.56 -29.95
CA ALA A 138 -13.30 -6.99 -29.48
C ALA A 138 -12.73 -7.37 -28.09
N ALA A 139 -11.74 -8.27 -28.09
CA ALA A 139 -10.49 -8.17 -27.30
C ALA A 139 -9.60 -9.40 -27.59
N ALA A 140 -8.55 -9.22 -28.40
CA ALA A 140 -7.50 -10.23 -28.55
C ALA A 140 -6.18 -9.55 -28.99
N GLU A 141 -5.47 -8.93 -28.04
CA GLU A 141 -4.12 -8.39 -28.30
C GLU A 141 -3.01 -8.94 -27.40
N HIS A 142 -3.26 -9.94 -26.52
CA HIS A 142 -2.21 -10.45 -25.63
C HIS A 142 -1.86 -11.94 -25.78
N ALA A 143 -2.44 -12.64 -26.78
CA ALA A 143 -2.14 -14.06 -27.01
C ALA A 143 -0.96 -14.31 -27.98
N GLY A 144 -0.48 -13.27 -28.67
CA GLY A 144 0.57 -13.39 -29.69
C GLY A 144 2.01 -13.34 -29.16
N ASP A 145 2.19 -12.94 -27.91
CA ASP A 145 3.51 -12.51 -27.40
C ASP A 145 4.45 -13.70 -27.13
N PHE A 146 3.90 -14.83 -26.67
CA PHE A 146 4.69 -16.04 -26.38
C PHE A 146 5.23 -16.72 -27.65
N ALA A 147 4.46 -16.71 -28.74
CA ALA A 147 4.87 -17.29 -30.01
C ALA A 147 5.86 -16.40 -30.78
N SER A 148 5.75 -15.08 -30.65
CA SER A 148 6.67 -14.12 -31.27
C SER A 148 8.07 -14.17 -30.67
N LEU A 149 8.18 -14.50 -29.38
CA LEU A 149 9.45 -14.70 -28.68
C LEU A 149 10.17 -16.00 -29.05
N LEU A 150 9.47 -16.99 -29.63
CA LEU A 150 10.00 -18.34 -29.84
C LEU A 150 10.39 -18.69 -31.30
N GLY A 151 10.23 -17.80 -32.29
CA GLY A 151 10.73 -18.16 -33.63
C GLY A 151 10.45 -17.23 -34.80
N GLY A 152 11.38 -16.31 -35.09
CA GLY A 152 11.56 -15.72 -36.41
C GLY A 152 12.66 -16.46 -37.19
N GLN A 153 12.31 -17.40 -38.07
CA GLN A 153 13.26 -17.99 -39.03
C GLN A 153 12.91 -17.69 -40.49
N VAL A 154 13.87 -17.06 -41.16
CA VAL A 154 13.91 -16.72 -42.58
C VAL A 154 14.08 -17.99 -43.42
N ARG A 155 13.18 -18.18 -44.39
CA ARG A 155 13.27 -19.20 -45.44
C ARG A 155 14.38 -18.88 -46.45
N ARG A 156 15.16 -19.89 -46.85
CA ARG A 156 15.83 -19.90 -48.16
C ARG A 156 15.60 -21.24 -48.87
N ALA A 157 15.22 -21.13 -50.15
CA ALA A 157 15.05 -22.21 -51.10
C ALA A 157 16.26 -22.30 -52.04
N GLY A 158 16.58 -23.52 -52.53
CA GLY A 158 17.31 -23.69 -53.80
C GLY A 158 18.12 -24.98 -54.00
N HIS A 159 17.51 -25.95 -54.69
CA HIS A 159 18.05 -26.89 -55.71
C HIS A 159 19.10 -27.99 -55.40
N GLY A 160 18.70 -29.27 -55.58
CA GLY A 160 19.57 -30.40 -55.96
C GLY A 160 19.73 -30.49 -57.50
N ALA A 161 20.67 -31.24 -58.10
CA ALA A 161 21.10 -32.65 -57.93
C ALA A 161 22.50 -32.89 -58.60
N PRO A 162 23.08 -34.11 -58.81
CA PRO A 162 22.71 -35.48 -58.38
C PRO A 162 23.88 -36.40 -57.89
N ALA A 163 23.53 -37.67 -57.61
CA ALA A 163 24.29 -38.93 -57.72
C ALA A 163 25.20 -39.42 -56.55
N SER A 164 24.81 -40.57 -55.98
CA SER A 164 25.62 -41.49 -55.15
C SER A 164 26.60 -42.30 -56.02
N PRO A 165 27.72 -42.86 -55.49
CA PRO A 165 27.64 -44.10 -54.68
C PRO A 165 28.72 -44.23 -53.57
N ALA A 166 28.65 -45.37 -52.87
CA ALA A 166 29.59 -45.91 -51.88
C ALA A 166 29.35 -45.48 -50.41
N GLY A 167 28.93 -46.45 -49.61
CA GLY A 167 28.50 -46.30 -48.23
C GLY A 167 29.58 -45.76 -47.31
N VAL A 168 29.44 -44.48 -46.98
CA VAL A 168 30.03 -43.81 -45.83
C VAL A 168 29.30 -44.32 -44.58
N PRO A 169 29.99 -44.63 -43.47
CA PRO A 169 29.32 -44.98 -42.21
C PRO A 169 28.30 -43.89 -41.86
N SER A 170 27.08 -44.30 -41.46
CA SER A 170 25.98 -43.38 -41.14
C SER A 170 26.45 -42.34 -40.13
N ILE A 171 25.98 -41.09 -40.27
CA ILE A 171 26.20 -40.00 -39.32
C ILE A 171 25.92 -40.46 -37.88
N ASP A 172 24.96 -41.37 -37.67
CA ASP A 172 24.67 -41.98 -36.35
C ASP A 172 25.82 -42.79 -35.73
N GLN A 173 26.69 -43.40 -36.55
CA GLN A 173 27.88 -44.13 -36.09
C GLN A 173 29.06 -43.17 -35.84
N LEU A 174 29.19 -42.10 -36.63
CA LEU A 174 30.22 -41.07 -36.42
C LEU A 174 29.89 -40.20 -35.18
N VAL A 175 28.61 -39.90 -34.96
CA VAL A 175 28.13 -39.20 -33.77
C VAL A 175 28.40 -40.04 -32.51
N ARG A 176 28.23 -41.36 -32.56
CA ARG A 176 28.57 -42.24 -31.42
C ARG A 176 30.07 -42.35 -31.13
N GLN A 177 30.94 -42.12 -32.12
CA GLN A 177 32.40 -42.11 -31.93
C GLN A 177 32.98 -40.74 -31.56
N ILE A 178 32.25 -39.65 -31.79
CA ILE A 178 32.66 -38.28 -31.44
C ILE A 178 32.11 -37.85 -30.07
N VAL A 179 31.12 -38.55 -29.51
CA VAL A 179 30.68 -38.34 -28.11
C VAL A 179 31.63 -39.08 -27.16
N GLY A 180 32.91 -38.73 -27.24
CA GLY A 180 33.90 -38.97 -26.19
C GLY A 180 33.90 -37.78 -25.24
N ALA A 181 33.42 -37.99 -24.02
CA ALA A 181 33.62 -37.12 -22.86
C ALA A 181 33.20 -35.65 -23.04
N MET A 182 31.92 -35.39 -23.31
CA MET A 182 31.30 -34.16 -22.82
C MET A 182 30.83 -34.45 -21.38
N PRO A 183 31.20 -33.67 -20.35
CA PRO A 183 30.62 -33.84 -19.03
C PRO A 183 29.09 -33.68 -19.13
N PRO A 184 28.29 -34.31 -18.23
CA PRO A 184 26.85 -34.08 -18.18
C PRO A 184 26.60 -32.66 -17.66
N GLY A 185 26.78 -31.68 -18.54
CA GLY A 185 26.35 -30.31 -18.31
C GLY A 185 24.83 -30.21 -18.50
N PRO A 186 24.15 -29.33 -17.75
CA PRO A 186 22.74 -29.03 -18.01
C PRO A 186 22.57 -28.55 -19.47
N ASP A 187 21.49 -29.00 -20.13
CA ASP A 187 21.12 -28.52 -21.46
C ASP A 187 21.03 -26.98 -21.40
N PRO A 188 21.71 -26.22 -22.27
CA PRO A 188 21.67 -24.75 -22.22
C PRO A 188 20.25 -24.18 -22.29
N ARG A 189 19.29 -24.91 -22.91
CA ARG A 189 17.87 -24.54 -22.94
C ARG A 189 17.20 -24.64 -21.57
N GLN A 190 17.76 -25.41 -20.64
CA GLN A 190 17.23 -25.55 -19.28
C GLN A 190 17.17 -24.19 -18.56
N ALA A 191 18.22 -23.38 -18.71
CA ALA A 191 18.23 -22.03 -18.16
C ALA A 191 17.13 -21.16 -18.78
N GLU A 192 16.91 -21.27 -20.10
CA GLU A 192 15.87 -20.52 -20.82
C GLU A 192 14.45 -20.91 -20.34
N TYR A 193 14.15 -22.20 -20.19
CA TYR A 193 12.84 -22.64 -19.69
C TYR A 193 12.59 -22.24 -18.24
N VAL A 194 13.62 -22.32 -17.39
CA VAL A 194 13.49 -21.88 -15.99
C VAL A 194 13.26 -20.37 -15.94
N ALA A 195 14.01 -19.58 -16.72
CA ALA A 195 13.81 -18.14 -16.81
C ALA A 195 12.41 -17.77 -17.32
N ALA A 196 11.87 -18.52 -18.29
CA ALA A 196 10.51 -18.31 -18.78
C ALA A 196 9.45 -18.57 -17.69
N VAL A 197 9.62 -19.63 -16.88
CA VAL A 197 8.72 -19.90 -15.75
C VAL A 197 8.87 -18.84 -14.65
N ASP A 198 10.09 -18.40 -14.35
CA ASP A 198 10.35 -17.35 -13.35
C ASP A 198 9.73 -16.02 -13.79
N ALA A 199 9.72 -15.70 -15.09
CA ALA A 199 9.02 -14.54 -15.63
C ALA A 199 7.49 -14.62 -15.41
N VAL A 200 6.87 -15.80 -15.60
CA VAL A 200 5.44 -16.01 -15.34
C VAL A 200 5.15 -15.91 -13.83
N ILE A 201 6.01 -16.48 -12.98
CA ILE A 201 5.90 -16.33 -11.52
C ILE A 201 5.97 -14.86 -11.12
N GLY A 202 6.92 -14.09 -11.68
CA GLY A 202 7.07 -12.66 -11.41
C GLY A 202 5.87 -11.85 -11.88
N GLN A 203 5.32 -12.13 -13.06
CA GLN A 203 4.08 -11.47 -13.53
C GLN A 203 2.91 -11.76 -12.60
N ARG A 204 2.72 -13.01 -12.19
CA ARG A 204 1.66 -13.41 -11.27
C ARG A 204 1.85 -12.80 -9.89
N MET A 205 3.08 -12.71 -9.40
CA MET A 205 3.40 -12.07 -8.12
C MET A 205 3.06 -10.58 -8.14
N ARG A 206 3.43 -9.84 -9.19
CA ARG A 206 3.01 -8.43 -9.36
C ARG A 206 1.49 -8.29 -9.34
N ALA A 207 0.77 -9.15 -10.06
CA ALA A 207 -0.70 -9.12 -10.06
C ALA A 207 -1.30 -9.34 -8.65
N VAL A 208 -0.65 -10.12 -7.78
CA VAL A 208 -1.05 -10.25 -6.37
C VAL A 208 -0.74 -8.98 -5.58
N LEU A 209 0.51 -8.52 -5.62
CA LEU A 209 0.98 -7.36 -4.84
C LEU A 209 0.27 -6.06 -5.22
N HIS A 210 -0.13 -5.92 -6.49
CA HIS A 210 -0.79 -4.72 -7.03
C HIS A 210 -2.32 -4.84 -7.05
N ALA A 211 -2.88 -5.93 -6.53
CA ALA A 211 -4.33 -6.05 -6.38
C ALA A 211 -4.83 -5.02 -5.35
N PRO A 212 -5.84 -4.18 -5.66
CA PRO A 212 -6.27 -3.10 -4.76
C PRO A 212 -6.65 -3.56 -3.36
N GLN A 213 -7.35 -4.69 -3.25
CA GLN A 213 -7.73 -5.28 -1.97
C GLN A 213 -6.53 -5.81 -1.17
N PHE A 214 -5.50 -6.33 -1.86
CA PHE A 214 -4.27 -6.78 -1.22
C PHE A 214 -3.48 -5.56 -0.71
N GLN A 215 -3.28 -4.54 -1.54
CA GLN A 215 -2.59 -3.31 -1.16
C GLN A 215 -3.29 -2.58 -0.02
N ALA A 216 -4.63 -2.48 -0.02
CA ALA A 216 -5.38 -1.82 1.05
C ALA A 216 -5.11 -2.49 2.40
N LEU A 217 -5.14 -3.83 2.43
CA LEU A 217 -4.87 -4.61 3.63
C LEU A 217 -3.39 -4.53 4.05
N GLU A 218 -2.45 -4.65 3.11
CA GLU A 218 -1.02 -4.51 3.41
C GLU A 218 -0.69 -3.11 3.94
N ALA A 219 -1.28 -2.07 3.33
CA ALA A 219 -1.03 -0.68 3.68
C ALA A 219 -1.52 -0.33 5.09
N ILE A 220 -2.70 -0.81 5.50
CA ILE A 220 -3.20 -0.54 6.86
C ILE A 220 -2.35 -1.25 7.92
N TRP A 221 -1.95 -2.52 7.69
CA TRP A 221 -1.13 -3.27 8.64
C TRP A 221 0.31 -2.73 8.73
N ARG A 222 0.93 -2.38 7.60
CA ARG A 222 2.26 -1.75 7.60
C ARG A 222 2.23 -0.33 8.17
N GLY A 223 1.17 0.44 7.89
CA GLY A 223 0.98 1.76 8.50
C GLY A 223 0.80 1.66 10.03
N LEU A 224 0.06 0.65 10.50
CA LEU A 224 -0.04 0.37 11.93
C LEU A 224 1.32 -0.04 12.52
N ARG A 225 2.09 -0.87 11.81
CA ARG A 225 3.44 -1.25 12.21
C ARG A 225 4.32 -0.01 12.39
N GLN A 226 4.28 0.93 11.45
CA GLN A 226 5.03 2.19 11.54
C GLN A 226 4.66 3.01 12.78
N LEU A 227 3.38 3.07 13.16
CA LEU A 227 2.95 3.71 14.41
C LEU A 227 3.51 3.00 15.65
N VAL A 228 3.38 1.68 15.70
CA VAL A 228 3.85 0.88 16.84
C VAL A 228 5.37 0.95 17.02
N THR A 229 6.13 0.98 15.93
CA THR A 229 7.59 1.09 15.99
C THR A 229 8.08 2.52 16.12
N GLY A 230 7.25 3.50 15.75
CA GLY A 230 7.62 4.91 15.67
C GLY A 230 7.24 5.74 16.90
N LEU A 231 6.56 5.13 17.87
CA LEU A 231 6.09 5.72 19.12
C LEU A 231 6.57 4.89 20.33
N GLU A 232 6.89 5.57 21.42
CA GLU A 232 7.18 5.00 22.74
C GLU A 232 5.88 4.70 23.51
N LEU A 233 5.19 3.65 23.06
CA LEU A 233 3.91 3.23 23.64
C LEU A 233 4.08 2.77 25.10
N SER A 234 3.25 3.32 26.00
CA SER A 234 3.36 3.11 27.44
C SER A 234 1.98 3.19 28.10
N GLN A 235 1.92 3.40 29.43
CA GLN A 235 0.66 3.73 30.08
C GLN A 235 0.16 5.13 29.73
N CYS A 236 1.07 6.05 29.35
CA CYS A 236 0.75 7.45 29.08
C CYS A 236 0.40 7.71 27.61
N LEU A 237 1.01 6.96 26.67
CA LEU A 237 0.66 6.98 25.26
C LEU A 237 0.20 5.58 24.84
N GLN A 238 -1.07 5.45 24.47
CA GLN A 238 -1.70 4.17 24.17
C GLN A 238 -2.28 4.18 22.76
N LEU A 239 -2.02 3.10 22.01
CA LEU A 239 -2.56 2.89 20.68
C LEU A 239 -3.61 1.77 20.70
N TYR A 240 -4.73 2.01 20.03
CA TYR A 240 -5.82 1.07 19.88
C TYR A 240 -6.23 0.94 18.43
N VAL A 241 -6.75 -0.22 18.05
CA VAL A 241 -7.33 -0.48 16.74
C VAL A 241 -8.78 -0.93 16.85
N LEU A 242 -9.59 -0.54 15.88
CA LEU A 242 -10.97 -0.99 15.71
C LEU A 242 -11.15 -1.50 14.28
N ASP A 243 -11.52 -2.78 14.15
CA ASP A 243 -11.99 -3.34 12.87
C ASP A 243 -13.32 -2.70 12.51
N ALA A 244 -13.31 -1.82 11.51
CA ALA A 244 -14.51 -1.22 10.98
C ALA A 244 -14.26 -0.85 9.51
N GLY A 245 -15.01 -1.46 8.59
CA GLY A 245 -15.03 -0.98 7.22
C GLY A 245 -15.77 0.37 7.13
N LYS A 246 -15.42 1.21 6.14
CA LYS A 246 -16.12 2.49 5.89
C LYS A 246 -17.63 2.27 5.69
N ASP A 247 -17.99 1.20 4.98
CA ASP A 247 -19.40 0.83 4.75
C ASP A 247 -20.12 0.43 6.03
N ALA A 248 -19.42 -0.21 6.98
CA ALA A 248 -19.99 -0.55 8.29
C ALA A 248 -20.26 0.72 9.12
N LEU A 249 -19.37 1.72 9.06
CA LEU A 249 -19.62 3.03 9.68
C LEU A 249 -20.85 3.71 9.09
N GLN A 250 -20.96 3.71 7.75
CA GLN A 250 -22.10 4.29 7.06
C GLN A 250 -23.40 3.58 7.44
N ALA A 251 -23.40 2.24 7.44
CA ALA A 251 -24.57 1.44 7.80
C ALA A 251 -25.03 1.68 9.24
N ASP A 252 -24.11 1.84 10.20
CA ASP A 252 -24.43 2.16 11.59
C ASP A 252 -25.08 3.54 11.74
N ILE A 253 -24.56 4.54 11.03
CA ILE A 253 -25.12 5.90 11.02
C ILE A 253 -26.51 5.93 10.37
N ASP A 254 -26.67 5.24 9.24
CA ASP A 254 -27.95 5.15 8.53
C ASP A 254 -29.01 4.45 9.39
N ALA A 255 -28.63 3.38 10.08
CA ALA A 255 -29.52 2.64 10.99
C ALA A 255 -29.98 3.50 12.19
N ALA A 256 -29.19 4.49 12.60
CA ALA A 256 -29.53 5.43 13.67
C ALA A 256 -30.61 6.46 13.27
N ALA A 257 -31.02 6.52 12.00
CA ALA A 257 -32.12 7.35 11.49
C ALA A 257 -32.06 8.83 11.95
N GLY A 258 -30.85 9.40 12.01
CA GLY A 258 -30.60 10.79 12.41
C GLY A 258 -30.34 11.00 13.90
N SER A 259 -30.42 9.96 14.75
CA SER A 259 -30.01 10.03 16.15
C SER A 259 -28.64 9.36 16.34
N LEU A 260 -27.56 10.14 16.25
CA LEU A 260 -26.21 9.61 16.46
C LEU A 260 -26.02 8.97 17.83
N GLU A 261 -26.77 9.37 18.86
CA GLU A 261 -26.71 8.75 20.19
C GLU A 261 -27.14 7.28 20.19
N ALA A 262 -27.94 6.87 19.21
CA ALA A 262 -28.41 5.50 19.07
C ALA A 262 -27.42 4.59 18.32
N CYS A 263 -26.40 5.15 17.65
CA CYS A 263 -25.47 4.35 16.85
C CYS A 263 -24.43 3.64 17.74
N ALA A 264 -23.89 2.52 17.25
CA ALA A 264 -22.86 1.78 17.97
C ALA A 264 -21.55 2.60 18.06
N LEU A 265 -21.24 3.44 17.07
CA LEU A 265 -20.09 4.35 17.13
C LEU A 265 -20.16 5.33 18.30
N HIS A 266 -21.31 5.91 18.60
CA HIS A 266 -21.45 6.80 19.76
C HIS A 266 -21.09 6.08 21.06
N ARG A 267 -21.58 4.85 21.22
CA ARG A 267 -21.24 4.02 22.38
C ARG A 267 -19.73 3.75 22.47
N LEU A 268 -19.10 3.40 21.36
CA LEU A 268 -17.66 3.06 21.32
C LEU A 268 -16.74 4.28 21.50
N LEU A 269 -17.12 5.43 20.95
CA LEU A 269 -16.27 6.63 20.89
C LEU A 269 -16.53 7.60 22.04
N VAL A 270 -17.76 7.67 22.54
CA VAL A 270 -18.16 8.69 23.54
C VAL A 270 -18.41 8.06 24.91
N GLU A 271 -19.17 6.97 24.97
CA GLU A 271 -19.66 6.42 26.25
C GLU A 271 -18.65 5.46 26.88
N GLN A 272 -18.30 4.36 26.21
CA GLN A 272 -17.47 3.29 26.77
C GLN A 272 -16.13 3.76 27.33
N PRO A 273 -15.35 4.62 26.64
CA PRO A 273 -14.04 5.06 27.14
C PRO A 273 -14.12 5.80 28.47
N ARG A 274 -15.29 6.35 28.82
CA ARG A 274 -15.54 7.11 30.05
C ARG A 274 -16.13 6.26 31.18
N THR A 275 -16.24 4.95 30.98
CA THR A 275 -16.86 4.02 31.95
C THR A 275 -15.88 2.95 32.43
N GLY A 276 -15.95 2.58 33.71
CA GLY A 276 -15.12 1.53 34.31
C GLY A 276 -13.90 2.06 35.08
N ALA A 277 -13.09 1.14 35.62
CA ALA A 277 -11.92 1.46 36.45
C ALA A 277 -10.74 2.02 35.63
N ASP A 278 -10.61 1.61 34.37
CA ASP A 278 -9.57 2.08 33.43
C ASP A 278 -10.11 3.11 32.41
N ALA A 279 -11.15 3.86 32.82
CA ALA A 279 -11.81 4.85 31.99
C ALA A 279 -10.84 6.01 31.66
N ALA A 280 -10.60 6.24 30.38
CA ALA A 280 -9.99 7.45 29.86
C ALA A 280 -10.53 7.70 28.44
N PRO A 281 -10.94 8.92 28.10
CA PRO A 281 -11.49 9.21 26.79
C PRO A 281 -10.43 9.08 25.70
N TRP A 282 -10.89 8.90 24.46
CA TRP A 282 -10.02 9.01 23.30
C TRP A 282 -9.42 10.40 23.22
N SER A 283 -8.21 10.47 22.69
CA SER A 283 -7.49 11.73 22.47
C SER A 283 -7.41 12.09 21.00
N VAL A 284 -7.26 11.09 20.14
CA VAL A 284 -7.23 11.24 18.68
C VAL A 284 -7.96 10.05 18.06
N LEU A 285 -8.81 10.32 17.07
CA LEU A 285 -9.50 9.32 16.27
C LEU A 285 -8.93 9.35 14.86
N CYS A 286 -8.42 8.23 14.37
CA CYS A 286 -7.90 8.10 13.01
C CYS A 286 -8.77 7.17 12.20
N GLY A 287 -9.35 7.65 11.11
CA GLY A 287 -10.03 6.82 10.12
C GLY A 287 -9.11 6.53 8.95
N ALA A 288 -8.65 5.28 8.82
CA ALA A 288 -7.86 4.79 7.70
C ALA A 288 -8.72 4.62 6.43
N TYR A 289 -9.43 5.69 6.05
CA TYR A 289 -10.30 5.78 4.89
C TYR A 289 -9.92 7.00 4.06
N SER A 290 -10.34 7.00 2.79
CA SER A 290 -10.24 8.16 1.91
C SER A 290 -11.62 8.77 1.70
N PHE A 291 -11.72 10.10 1.80
CA PHE A 291 -12.96 10.85 1.61
C PHE A 291 -12.87 11.76 0.39
N GLY A 292 -13.83 11.61 -0.52
CA GLY A 292 -14.03 12.45 -1.69
C GLY A 292 -15.20 13.43 -1.54
N PRO A 293 -15.51 14.18 -2.60
CA PRO A 293 -16.56 15.21 -2.59
C PRO A 293 -18.00 14.66 -2.75
N GLY A 294 -18.16 13.34 -2.80
CA GLY A 294 -19.45 12.67 -2.95
C GLY A 294 -20.38 12.88 -1.76
N ALA A 295 -21.69 12.86 -1.99
CA ALA A 295 -22.68 13.13 -0.94
C ALA A 295 -22.59 12.16 0.26
N ALA A 296 -22.35 10.87 0.00
CA ALA A 296 -22.16 9.87 1.05
C ALA A 296 -20.94 10.19 1.93
N ASP A 297 -19.80 10.51 1.32
CA ASP A 297 -18.56 10.83 2.02
C ASP A 297 -18.68 12.11 2.87
N ILE A 298 -19.29 13.17 2.33
CA ILE A 298 -19.50 14.41 3.09
C ILE A 298 -20.50 14.19 4.23
N GLY A 299 -21.56 13.40 4.02
CA GLY A 299 -22.51 13.03 5.07
C GLY A 299 -21.85 12.24 6.20
N LEU A 300 -21.03 11.25 5.85
CA LEU A 300 -20.26 10.46 6.82
C LEU A 300 -19.28 11.34 7.60
N LEU A 301 -18.55 12.24 6.94
CA LEU A 301 -17.67 13.19 7.62
C LEU A 301 -18.42 14.10 8.59
N ALA A 302 -19.61 14.58 8.22
CA ALA A 302 -20.42 15.41 9.11
C ALA A 302 -20.80 14.67 10.40
N ALA A 303 -21.21 13.40 10.28
CA ALA A 303 -21.54 12.56 11.42
C ALA A 303 -20.31 12.23 12.28
N LEU A 304 -19.18 11.87 11.65
CA LEU A 304 -17.93 11.59 12.36
C LEU A 304 -17.38 12.83 13.06
N GLY A 305 -17.50 14.02 12.46
CA GLY A 305 -17.12 15.28 13.09
C GLY A 305 -17.96 15.59 14.33
N GLU A 306 -19.26 15.30 14.29
CA GLU A 306 -20.13 15.47 15.46
C GLU A 306 -19.78 14.47 16.58
N LEU A 307 -19.50 13.22 16.24
CA LEU A 307 -19.03 12.22 17.22
C LEU A 307 -17.66 12.61 17.81
N ALA A 308 -16.73 13.09 16.98
CA ALA A 308 -15.43 13.61 17.39
C ALA A 308 -15.55 14.77 18.39
N ALA A 309 -16.44 15.73 18.09
CA ALA A 309 -16.72 16.86 18.97
C ALA A 309 -17.28 16.41 20.34
N ARG A 310 -18.21 15.44 20.36
CA ARG A 310 -18.76 14.87 21.61
C ARG A 310 -17.73 14.06 22.40
N ALA A 311 -16.85 13.35 21.69
CA ALA A 311 -15.75 12.60 22.29
C ALA A 311 -14.66 13.52 22.87
N HIS A 312 -14.58 14.78 22.41
CA HIS A 312 -13.45 15.69 22.60
C HIS A 312 -12.14 15.13 22.03
N ALA A 313 -12.24 14.46 20.89
CA ALA A 313 -11.12 13.84 20.19
C ALA A 313 -11.25 14.11 18.69
N PRO A 314 -10.30 14.81 18.03
CA PRO A 314 -10.39 15.08 16.61
C PRO A 314 -10.40 13.80 15.80
N PHE A 315 -11.18 13.83 14.72
CA PHE A 315 -11.18 12.81 13.69
C PHE A 315 -10.28 13.21 12.53
N ILE A 316 -9.27 12.38 12.27
CA ILE A 316 -8.26 12.57 11.23
C ILE A 316 -8.39 11.45 10.20
N ALA A 317 -8.50 11.80 8.92
CA ALA A 317 -8.59 10.84 7.82
C ALA A 317 -7.85 11.32 6.57
N ASN A 318 -7.90 10.54 5.49
CA ASN A 318 -7.30 10.93 4.22
C ASN A 318 -8.32 11.70 3.37
N ALA A 319 -7.86 12.77 2.71
CA ALA A 319 -8.60 13.35 1.60
C ALA A 319 -8.23 12.63 0.30
N GLY A 320 -9.22 12.33 -0.52
CA GLY A 320 -8.99 11.98 -1.92
C GLY A 320 -8.69 13.23 -2.74
N ASP A 321 -7.85 13.08 -3.77
CA ASP A 321 -7.42 14.17 -4.66
C ASP A 321 -8.61 14.99 -5.23
N ALA A 322 -9.71 14.30 -5.54
CA ALA A 322 -10.93 14.91 -6.06
C ALA A 322 -11.54 15.95 -5.09
N LEU A 323 -11.34 15.80 -3.78
CA LEU A 323 -11.82 16.76 -2.78
C LEU A 323 -11.07 18.09 -2.86
N ALA A 324 -9.81 18.08 -3.31
CA ALA A 324 -9.03 19.27 -3.64
C ALA A 324 -9.36 19.84 -5.03
N GLY A 325 -10.23 19.18 -5.81
CA GLY A 325 -10.52 19.54 -7.20
C GLY A 325 -9.46 19.06 -8.20
N ALA A 326 -8.58 18.14 -7.78
CA ALA A 326 -7.57 17.50 -8.62
C ALA A 326 -8.01 16.10 -9.06
N ALA A 327 -7.74 15.72 -10.31
CA ALA A 327 -7.99 14.34 -10.76
C ALA A 327 -6.94 13.37 -10.20
N SER A 328 -5.69 13.82 -10.12
CA SER A 328 -4.59 13.12 -9.46
C SER A 328 -3.48 14.12 -9.09
N LEU A 329 -3.07 14.15 -7.82
CA LEU A 329 -1.94 14.96 -7.36
C LEU A 329 -0.61 14.42 -7.89
N ALA A 330 -0.49 13.11 -8.07
CA ALA A 330 0.69 12.49 -8.64
C ALA A 330 0.92 12.87 -10.11
N ALA A 331 -0.15 12.92 -10.92
CA ALA A 331 -0.06 13.28 -12.33
C ALA A 331 -0.04 14.81 -12.55
N THR A 332 -0.84 15.54 -11.77
CA THR A 332 -1.02 17.00 -11.86
C THR A 332 -0.81 17.64 -10.48
N PRO A 333 0.46 17.70 -10.01
CA PRO A 333 0.79 18.25 -8.69
C PRO A 333 0.63 19.77 -8.59
N ASP A 334 0.35 20.44 -9.71
CA ASP A 334 0.28 21.88 -9.79
C ASP A 334 -1.17 22.39 -9.85
N ALA A 335 -1.53 23.25 -8.89
CA ALA A 335 -2.91 23.69 -8.68
C ALA A 335 -3.51 24.54 -9.81
N SER A 336 -2.72 25.12 -10.74
CA SER A 336 -3.32 25.80 -11.92
C SER A 336 -4.14 24.87 -12.81
N GLY A 337 -3.84 23.57 -12.78
CA GLY A 337 -4.53 22.59 -13.62
C GLY A 337 -5.80 22.03 -12.99
N TRP A 338 -6.14 22.43 -11.76
CA TRP A 338 -7.28 21.88 -11.04
C TRP A 338 -8.60 22.43 -11.58
N GLN A 339 -9.59 21.56 -11.68
CA GLN A 339 -10.90 21.91 -12.22
C GLN A 339 -11.85 22.47 -11.15
N GLY A 340 -11.49 22.27 -9.88
CA GLY A 340 -12.36 22.58 -8.75
C GLY A 340 -13.46 21.52 -8.56
N LEU A 341 -14.28 21.73 -7.53
CA LEU A 341 -15.47 20.91 -7.29
C LEU A 341 -16.63 21.39 -8.17
N ASP A 342 -17.49 20.46 -8.59
CA ASP A 342 -18.77 20.84 -9.19
C ASP A 342 -19.65 21.62 -8.19
N GLY A 343 -20.69 22.31 -8.69
CA GLY A 343 -21.49 23.23 -7.87
C GLY A 343 -22.16 22.56 -6.65
N ASP A 344 -22.64 21.33 -6.81
CA ASP A 344 -23.32 20.61 -5.73
C ASP A 344 -22.32 20.06 -4.70
N ALA A 345 -21.20 19.52 -5.17
CA ALA A 345 -20.07 19.09 -4.35
C ALA A 345 -19.47 20.26 -3.56
N ALA A 346 -19.25 21.40 -4.22
CA ALA A 346 -18.75 22.62 -3.60
C ALA A 346 -19.70 23.12 -2.51
N ALA A 347 -21.00 23.13 -2.77
CA ALA A 347 -22.01 23.54 -1.78
C ALA A 347 -22.03 22.61 -0.56
N ARG A 348 -22.00 21.29 -0.76
CA ARG A 348 -21.92 20.29 0.34
C ARG A 348 -20.64 20.43 1.15
N TRP A 349 -19.50 20.56 0.47
CA TRP A 349 -18.21 20.74 1.13
C TRP A 349 -18.19 22.03 1.95
N GLN A 350 -18.62 23.14 1.37
CA GLN A 350 -18.71 24.43 2.06
C GLN A 350 -19.62 24.34 3.30
N ALA A 351 -20.79 23.70 3.18
CA ALA A 351 -21.70 23.52 4.29
C ALA A 351 -21.03 22.77 5.46
N LEU A 352 -20.31 21.68 5.17
CA LEU A 352 -19.54 20.95 6.18
C LEU A 352 -18.46 21.84 6.81
N ARG A 353 -17.67 22.57 6.01
CA ARG A 353 -16.59 23.44 6.51
C ARG A 353 -17.09 24.58 7.41
N THR A 354 -18.30 25.06 7.19
CA THR A 354 -18.93 26.10 8.04
C THR A 354 -19.70 25.54 9.23
N SER A 355 -19.74 24.21 9.40
CA SER A 355 -20.47 23.57 10.50
C SER A 355 -19.73 23.70 11.84
N PRO A 356 -20.43 23.66 12.99
CA PRO A 356 -19.80 23.73 14.31
C PRO A 356 -18.76 22.63 14.57
N GLN A 357 -18.94 21.46 13.97
CA GLN A 357 -18.07 20.30 14.12
C GLN A 357 -16.84 20.32 13.20
N ALA A 358 -16.75 21.27 12.26
CA ALA A 358 -15.65 21.31 11.29
C ALA A 358 -14.27 21.44 11.94
N GLY A 359 -14.17 22.11 13.09
CA GLY A 359 -12.93 22.24 13.87
C GLY A 359 -12.35 20.91 14.36
N TRP A 360 -13.19 19.87 14.47
CA TRP A 360 -12.81 18.54 14.94
C TRP A 360 -12.44 17.57 13.82
N LEU A 361 -12.45 18.03 12.56
CA LEU A 361 -12.15 17.22 11.39
C LEU A 361 -10.83 17.68 10.77
N GLY A 362 -9.87 16.76 10.64
CA GLY A 362 -8.63 16.96 9.90
C GLY A 362 -8.53 15.99 8.72
N LEU A 363 -8.28 16.49 7.51
CA LEU A 363 -8.07 15.63 6.34
C LEU A 363 -6.70 15.87 5.72
N ALA A 364 -5.89 14.81 5.63
CA ALA A 364 -4.52 14.87 5.12
C ALA A 364 -4.36 14.23 3.75
N LEU A 365 -3.42 14.76 2.96
CA LEU A 365 -3.04 14.26 1.65
C LEU A 365 -1.65 14.81 1.23
N PRO A 366 -0.95 14.19 0.28
CA PRO A 366 -1.23 12.87 -0.30
C PRO A 366 -0.83 11.73 0.64
N ARG A 367 -0.97 10.48 0.18
CA ARG A 367 -0.53 9.27 0.90
C ARG A 367 1.01 9.21 1.01
N VAL A 368 1.53 8.36 1.90
CA VAL A 368 2.98 8.23 2.20
C VAL A 368 3.50 6.84 1.83
N LEU A 369 4.67 6.73 1.22
CA LEU A 369 5.24 5.44 0.80
C LEU A 369 5.59 4.56 2.02
N LEU A 370 5.11 3.32 2.05
CA LEU A 370 5.30 2.42 3.21
C LEU A 370 6.47 1.43 3.06
N ARG A 371 6.77 1.00 1.83
CA ARG A 371 7.92 0.12 1.54
C ARG A 371 8.50 0.43 0.16
N LEU A 372 9.75 0.03 -0.04
CA LEU A 372 10.34 0.00 -1.38
C LEU A 372 9.70 -1.13 -2.19
N PRO A 373 9.59 -0.98 -3.52
CA PRO A 373 9.31 -2.11 -4.39
C PRO A 373 10.38 -3.18 -4.25
N TYR A 374 9.99 -4.45 -4.28
CA TYR A 374 10.93 -5.58 -4.23
C TYR A 374 11.79 -5.63 -5.49
N GLY A 375 13.08 -5.89 -5.32
CA GLY A 375 14.05 -5.89 -6.41
C GLY A 375 15.48 -6.06 -5.92
N LYS A 376 16.40 -6.43 -6.82
CA LYS A 376 17.80 -6.75 -6.45
C LYS A 376 18.56 -5.57 -5.86
N ALA A 377 18.22 -4.35 -6.28
CA ALA A 377 18.86 -3.12 -5.82
C ALA A 377 18.13 -2.44 -4.65
N THR A 378 16.96 -2.97 -4.26
CA THR A 378 16.10 -2.43 -3.21
C THR A 378 15.91 -3.48 -2.12
N ASP A 379 14.74 -4.12 -2.08
CA ASP A 379 14.40 -5.18 -1.13
C ASP A 379 14.36 -6.52 -1.89
N SER A 380 15.43 -7.30 -1.76
CA SER A 380 15.63 -8.52 -2.56
C SER A 380 14.88 -9.71 -1.97
N ILE A 381 14.33 -10.56 -2.83
CA ILE A 381 13.69 -11.82 -2.43
C ILE A 381 14.58 -13.03 -2.72
N GLU A 382 14.34 -14.16 -2.07
CA GLU A 382 15.20 -15.34 -2.17
C GLU A 382 14.67 -16.44 -3.14
N GLN A 383 13.35 -16.52 -3.35
CA GLN A 383 12.75 -17.70 -3.97
C GLN A 383 12.94 -17.77 -5.49
N PHE A 384 12.92 -16.62 -6.16
CA PHE A 384 13.04 -16.49 -7.61
C PHE A 384 13.53 -15.08 -7.98
N ASP A 385 14.04 -14.92 -9.21
CA ASP A 385 14.42 -13.59 -9.70
C ASP A 385 13.18 -12.72 -9.87
N PHE A 386 13.09 -11.63 -9.12
CA PHE A 386 11.92 -10.76 -9.09
C PHE A 386 12.30 -9.29 -9.07
N GLU A 387 11.60 -8.51 -9.90
CA GLU A 387 11.60 -7.06 -9.90
C GLU A 387 10.13 -6.62 -9.92
N GLU A 388 9.68 -5.98 -8.85
CA GLU A 388 8.31 -5.48 -8.72
C GLU A 388 8.10 -4.23 -9.56
N ALA A 389 9.09 -3.33 -9.56
CA ALA A 389 9.09 -2.10 -10.34
C ALA A 389 9.90 -2.27 -11.63
N ASP A 390 9.20 -2.41 -12.76
CA ASP A 390 9.78 -2.42 -14.10
C ASP A 390 9.56 -1.07 -14.81
N ALA A 391 9.92 -0.98 -16.11
CA ALA A 391 9.78 0.24 -16.90
C ALA A 391 8.32 0.74 -17.05
N GLY A 392 7.32 -0.08 -16.68
CA GLY A 392 5.90 0.25 -16.72
C GLY A 392 5.26 0.45 -15.34
N HIS A 393 6.04 0.43 -14.26
CA HIS A 393 5.51 0.52 -12.89
C HIS A 393 4.66 1.78 -12.69
N ALA A 394 3.35 1.57 -12.48
CA ALA A 394 2.41 2.67 -12.36
C ALA A 394 2.51 3.30 -10.98
N HIS A 395 2.10 4.57 -10.86
CA HIS A 395 2.11 5.26 -9.57
C HIS A 395 1.29 4.52 -8.51
N GLN A 396 0.18 3.88 -8.89
CA GLN A 396 -0.68 3.14 -7.96
C GLN A 396 -0.12 1.77 -7.55
N ASP A 397 0.91 1.27 -8.23
CA ASP A 397 1.53 -0.02 -7.93
C ASP A 397 2.44 0.06 -6.68
N TYR A 398 2.88 1.27 -6.31
CA TYR A 398 3.55 1.50 -5.03
C TYR A 398 2.59 1.27 -3.86
N LEU A 399 3.14 0.76 -2.75
CA LEU A 399 2.38 0.61 -1.51
C LEU A 399 2.28 1.94 -0.76
N TRP A 400 1.25 2.71 -1.10
CA TRP A 400 0.92 3.98 -0.46
C TRP A 400 0.09 3.78 0.82
N GLY A 401 0.59 4.33 1.92
CA GLY A 401 -0.03 4.33 3.23
C GLY A 401 -0.88 5.55 3.52
N HIS A 402 -1.79 5.39 4.46
CA HIS A 402 -2.71 6.44 4.88
C HIS A 402 -1.97 7.64 5.52
N ALA A 403 -2.15 8.82 4.94
CA ALA A 403 -1.68 10.09 5.48
C ALA A 403 -2.13 10.31 6.94
N CYS A 404 -3.35 9.91 7.31
CA CYS A 404 -3.85 10.05 8.68
C CYS A 404 -3.00 9.32 9.72
N LEU A 405 -2.40 8.18 9.37
CA LEU A 405 -1.49 7.46 10.28
C LEU A 405 -0.16 8.20 10.42
N ALA A 406 0.30 8.87 9.37
CA ALA A 406 1.46 9.74 9.45
C ALA A 406 1.19 10.96 10.36
N ILE A 407 -0.01 11.55 10.30
CA ILE A 407 -0.42 12.62 11.24
C ILE A 407 -0.48 12.09 12.67
N ALA A 408 -1.03 10.87 12.89
CA ALA A 408 -1.07 10.26 14.21
C ALA A 408 0.32 10.03 14.81
N LEU A 409 1.29 9.62 13.97
CA LEU A 409 2.70 9.49 14.37
C LEU A 409 3.28 10.83 14.83
N LEU A 410 3.05 11.91 14.07
CA LEU A 410 3.51 13.25 14.42
C LEU A 410 2.90 13.75 15.73
N LEU A 411 1.60 13.55 15.92
CA LEU A 411 0.90 13.92 17.17
C LEU A 411 1.42 13.12 18.37
N GLY A 412 1.63 11.81 18.21
CA GLY A 412 2.19 10.96 19.26
C GLY A 412 3.60 11.40 19.67
N ARG A 413 4.45 11.74 18.70
CA ARG A 413 5.81 12.27 18.97
C ARG A 413 5.79 13.65 19.63
N ALA A 414 4.84 14.51 19.26
CA ALA A 414 4.66 15.78 19.94
C ALA A 414 4.25 15.57 21.41
N PHE A 415 3.38 14.60 21.69
CA PHE A 415 3.03 14.21 23.05
C PHE A 415 4.21 13.59 23.81
N GLU A 416 5.05 12.78 23.18
CA GLU A 416 6.28 12.26 23.82
C GLU A 416 7.23 13.39 24.23
N ALA A 417 7.31 14.46 23.43
CA ALA A 417 8.18 15.59 23.68
C ALA A 417 7.65 16.56 24.76
N GLY A 418 6.32 16.76 24.83
CA GLY A 418 5.71 17.82 25.66
C GLY A 418 4.49 17.41 26.49
N ALA A 419 4.10 16.13 26.49
CA ALA A 419 2.84 15.63 27.05
C ALA A 419 1.64 16.50 26.63
N TRP A 420 0.77 16.89 27.56
CA TRP A 420 -0.40 17.73 27.25
C TRP A 420 -0.09 19.21 27.02
N ASP A 421 1.15 19.63 27.31
CA ASP A 421 1.64 20.96 26.92
C ASP A 421 2.10 20.99 25.45
N MET A 422 1.97 19.87 24.73
CA MET A 422 2.21 19.80 23.29
C MET A 422 1.30 20.75 22.51
N SER A 423 1.80 21.15 21.34
CA SER A 423 1.01 21.67 20.24
C SER A 423 1.10 20.72 19.04
N PRO A 424 0.03 20.53 18.24
CA PRO A 424 0.08 19.74 17.00
C PRO A 424 1.13 20.18 15.97
N GLY A 425 1.72 21.36 16.15
CA GLY A 425 2.78 21.93 15.33
C GLY A 425 4.20 21.67 15.82
N ASP A 426 4.39 21.04 16.98
CA ASP A 426 5.72 20.86 17.58
C ASP A 426 6.59 19.88 16.78
N VAL A 427 5.97 18.82 16.26
CA VAL A 427 6.63 17.82 15.42
C VAL A 427 5.86 17.71 14.11
N LEU A 428 6.53 18.09 13.01
CA LEU A 428 5.91 18.17 11.67
C LEU A 428 6.65 17.37 10.60
N GLU A 429 7.81 16.80 10.90
CA GLU A 429 8.67 16.12 9.94
C GLU A 429 8.64 14.60 10.14
N LEU A 430 8.47 13.89 9.02
CA LEU A 430 8.55 12.45 8.89
C LEU A 430 9.88 12.16 8.21
N ASP A 431 10.86 11.69 8.98
CA ASP A 431 12.16 11.23 8.48
C ASP A 431 12.15 9.73 8.21
N ASP A 432 13.23 9.27 7.55
CA ASP A 432 13.50 7.86 7.26
C ASP A 432 12.40 7.13 6.49
N LEU A 433 11.76 7.85 5.56
CA LEU A 433 10.76 7.27 4.67
C LEU A 433 11.44 6.43 3.57
N PRO A 434 10.76 5.42 3.01
CA PRO A 434 11.25 4.73 1.82
C PRO A 434 11.52 5.71 0.67
N ALA A 435 12.69 5.58 0.04
CA ALA A 435 13.14 6.44 -1.05
C ALA A 435 13.55 5.61 -2.28
N HIS A 436 12.60 5.41 -3.19
CA HIS A 436 12.85 4.66 -4.43
C HIS A 436 13.49 5.56 -5.50
N ILE A 437 14.58 5.11 -6.12
CA ILE A 437 15.25 5.82 -7.21
C ILE A 437 14.81 5.23 -8.55
N VAL A 438 14.06 6.00 -9.31
CA VAL A 438 13.54 5.63 -10.63
C VAL A 438 14.39 6.26 -11.71
N ARG A 439 14.75 5.49 -12.75
CA ARG A 439 15.40 6.05 -13.94
C ARG A 439 14.35 6.45 -14.98
N ARG A 440 14.35 7.72 -15.40
CA ARG A 440 13.52 8.25 -16.49
C ARG A 440 14.42 8.99 -17.48
N ASP A 441 14.29 8.68 -18.76
CA ASP A 441 15.11 9.29 -19.83
C ASP A 441 16.63 9.23 -19.60
N GLY A 442 17.10 8.19 -18.90
CA GLY A 442 18.52 8.00 -18.55
C GLY A 442 18.98 8.73 -17.28
N GLU A 443 18.14 9.58 -16.70
CA GLU A 443 18.40 10.32 -15.47
C GLU A 443 17.80 9.61 -14.25
N ALA A 444 18.51 9.67 -13.13
CA ALA A 444 18.05 9.11 -11.86
C ALA A 444 17.24 10.18 -11.10
N HIS A 445 15.99 9.84 -10.80
CA HIS A 445 15.09 10.68 -10.03
C HIS A 445 14.63 9.93 -8.78
N MET A 446 14.56 10.63 -7.66
CA MET A 446 13.94 10.11 -6.46
C MET A 446 12.42 10.22 -6.58
N GLN A 447 11.72 9.10 -6.37
CA GLN A 447 10.28 9.10 -6.18
C GLN A 447 9.92 9.86 -4.90
N ALA A 448 8.90 10.72 -4.97
CA ALA A 448 8.41 11.48 -3.82
C ALA A 448 7.92 10.54 -2.70
N CYS A 449 8.33 10.80 -1.46
CA CYS A 449 7.95 9.98 -0.30
C CYS A 449 6.46 10.12 0.07
N ALA A 450 5.85 11.26 -0.21
CA ALA A 450 4.41 11.50 -0.10
C ALA A 450 3.86 11.84 -1.49
N GLU A 451 3.60 10.81 -2.30
CA GLU A 451 3.13 10.71 -3.71
C GLU A 451 3.68 11.68 -4.77
N ALA A 452 3.77 12.97 -4.46
CA ALA A 452 4.11 14.05 -5.36
C ALA A 452 5.01 15.11 -4.69
N PHE A 453 5.81 15.79 -5.52
CA PHE A 453 6.49 17.01 -5.12
C PHE A 453 5.55 18.21 -5.30
N LEU A 454 4.88 18.59 -4.22
CA LEU A 454 3.95 19.72 -4.23
C LEU A 454 4.70 21.05 -4.26
N THR A 455 4.18 22.02 -5.02
CA THR A 455 4.67 23.39 -5.03
C THR A 455 4.10 24.16 -3.84
N GLU A 456 4.72 25.29 -3.47
CA GLU A 456 4.18 26.19 -2.44
C GLU A 456 2.75 26.64 -2.78
N ARG A 457 2.51 27.00 -4.04
CA ARG A 457 1.17 27.35 -4.54
C ARG A 457 0.16 26.22 -4.30
N THR A 458 0.54 25.00 -4.65
CA THR A 458 -0.31 23.83 -4.43
C THR A 458 -0.61 23.64 -2.95
N ALA A 459 0.41 23.75 -2.11
CA ALA A 459 0.25 23.60 -0.67
C ALA A 459 -0.70 24.66 -0.09
N THR A 460 -0.56 25.93 -0.51
CA THR A 460 -1.48 27.01 -0.12
C THR A 460 -2.92 26.73 -0.57
N ALA A 461 -3.11 26.28 -1.81
CA ALA A 461 -4.44 25.92 -2.30
C ALA A 461 -5.09 24.80 -1.45
N LEU A 462 -4.31 23.79 -1.05
CA LEU A 462 -4.80 22.73 -0.16
C LEU A 462 -5.22 23.27 1.21
N LEU A 463 -4.41 24.14 1.82
CA LEU A 463 -4.74 24.77 3.11
C LEU A 463 -6.01 25.62 3.01
N GLU A 464 -6.18 26.40 1.94
CA GLU A 464 -7.39 27.20 1.68
C GLU A 464 -8.64 26.31 1.52
N HIS A 465 -8.47 25.10 0.97
CA HIS A 465 -9.50 24.07 0.88
C HIS A 465 -9.80 23.35 2.20
N GLY A 466 -9.07 23.65 3.28
CA GLY A 466 -9.25 23.00 4.59
C GLY A 466 -8.49 21.69 4.73
N LEU A 467 -7.52 21.41 3.85
CA LEU A 467 -6.80 20.15 3.80
C LEU A 467 -5.37 20.32 4.34
N MET A 468 -4.81 19.26 4.92
CA MET A 468 -3.48 19.20 5.51
C MET A 468 -2.48 18.59 4.50
N PRO A 469 -1.60 19.39 3.88
CA PRO A 469 -0.66 18.89 2.88
C PRO A 469 0.60 18.29 3.51
N LEU A 470 0.96 17.09 3.06
CA LEU A 470 2.26 16.46 3.29
C LEU A 470 3.19 16.77 2.12
N LEU A 471 4.31 17.43 2.40
CA LEU A 471 5.27 17.91 1.41
C LEU A 471 6.50 17.00 1.37
N SER A 472 6.74 16.34 0.24
CA SER A 472 7.96 15.55 0.02
C SER A 472 9.19 16.45 -0.15
N PHE A 473 10.33 16.07 0.45
CA PHE A 473 11.61 16.70 0.16
C PHE A 473 12.25 16.10 -1.10
N LYS A 474 12.78 16.94 -2.01
CA LYS A 474 13.36 16.47 -3.28
C LYS A 474 14.64 15.65 -3.15
N ASN A 475 15.43 15.90 -2.11
CA ASN A 475 16.77 15.33 -1.93
C ASN A 475 16.95 14.65 -0.56
N ARG A 476 15.85 14.35 0.12
CA ARG A 476 15.84 13.68 1.42
C ARG A 476 14.71 12.67 1.43
N ASN A 477 14.94 11.55 2.11
CA ASN A 477 13.95 10.51 2.37
C ASN A 477 13.02 10.91 3.51
N ALA A 478 12.32 12.03 3.30
CA ALA A 478 11.47 12.66 4.31
C ALA A 478 10.27 13.36 3.68
N ALA A 479 9.26 13.60 4.49
CA ALA A 479 8.13 14.46 4.17
C ALA A 479 7.77 15.34 5.37
N ARG A 480 7.08 16.46 5.13
CA ARG A 480 6.70 17.41 6.19
C ARG A 480 5.23 17.76 6.10
N LEU A 481 4.51 17.67 7.22
CA LEU A 481 3.21 18.30 7.37
C LEU A 481 3.40 19.81 7.41
N LEU A 482 2.76 20.54 6.49
CA LEU A 482 2.92 21.99 6.44
C LEU A 482 2.35 22.67 7.69
N ARG A 483 1.15 22.26 8.10
CA ARG A 483 0.45 22.73 9.30
C ARG A 483 -0.64 21.73 9.66
N SER A 484 -0.85 21.52 10.96
CA SER A 484 -2.04 20.85 11.48
C SER A 484 -3.20 21.85 11.50
N GLN A 485 -4.24 21.59 10.70
CA GLN A 485 -5.43 22.43 10.63
C GLN A 485 -6.69 21.58 10.49
N SER A 486 -7.81 22.17 10.86
CA SER A 486 -9.12 21.57 10.61
C SER A 486 -9.63 21.89 9.20
N VAL A 487 -10.70 21.23 8.79
CA VAL A 487 -11.42 21.55 7.55
C VAL A 487 -12.24 22.83 7.65
N SER A 488 -12.29 23.48 8.82
CA SER A 488 -13.15 24.63 9.07
C SER A 488 -12.96 25.80 8.07
N PHE A 489 -14.03 26.56 7.89
CA PHE A 489 -14.02 27.84 7.21
C PHE A 489 -14.78 28.89 8.05
N PRO A 490 -14.14 30.01 8.48
CA PRO A 490 -12.73 30.38 8.28
C PRO A 490 -11.75 29.35 8.85
N ALA A 491 -10.52 29.32 8.32
CA ALA A 491 -9.51 28.34 8.73
C ALA A 491 -9.19 28.45 10.23
N GLN A 492 -9.15 27.31 10.91
CA GLN A 492 -8.79 27.16 12.32
C GLN A 492 -7.85 25.98 12.49
N ASP A 493 -7.04 26.03 13.54
CA ASP A 493 -6.23 24.89 13.96
C ASP A 493 -7.14 23.69 14.30
N LEU A 494 -6.56 22.49 14.25
CA LEU A 494 -7.30 21.28 14.60
C LEU A 494 -7.66 21.32 16.09
N SER A 495 -8.94 21.16 16.41
CA SER A 495 -9.41 21.07 17.80
C SER A 495 -8.93 19.78 18.44
N GLY A 496 -8.52 19.82 19.71
CA GLY A 496 -8.13 18.62 20.43
C GLY A 496 -7.90 18.86 21.93
N PRO A 497 -7.53 17.81 22.67
CA PRO A 497 -7.33 17.88 24.12
C PRO A 497 -6.01 18.53 24.57
N TRP A 498 -5.19 19.01 23.62
CA TRP A 498 -3.95 19.75 23.89
C TRP A 498 -4.22 21.22 24.24
N ASN A 499 -3.29 21.83 24.99
CA ASN A 499 -3.35 23.26 25.30
C ASN A 499 -3.17 24.09 24.02
N SER A 500 -4.23 24.81 23.61
CA SER A 500 -4.25 25.66 22.41
C SER A 500 -4.04 27.13 22.77
#